data_AF-W9ATD7-F1
#
_entry.id   AF-W9ATD7-F1
#
_cell.length_a   1.000
_cell.length_b   1.000
_cell.length_c   1.000
_cell.angle_alpha   90.00
_cell.angle_beta   90.00
_cell.angle_gamma   90.00
#
_symmetry.space_group_name_H-M   'P 1'
#
loop_
_entity.id
_entity.type
_entity.pdbx_description
1 polymer ?
#
loop_
_entity_poly.entity_id
_entity_poly.type
_entity_poly.pdbx_seq_one_letter_code
_entity_poly.pdbx_strand_id
1 'polypeptide(L)'
;MRPRIVQSEGQIGFYWAGPTDAAPIALVDLVVDDDEPERLIATHLEALDDALIIAAARFGELLGGGKRPEHQDRFDLTFLYQCLDRLVLDYAQAAAAAGVMPDLRAGKIIGTAALFSIRARFPLDLLGPAPLDGELDEAPIGVISGYGHLEQVDPERPWAGGRWVLKAETGQRYPLTLSTMLFDSSGVNKEAARREHREIVERCVAASASADADPFTVACALDWLLYDWLMAHREDPDSAEITFPRGHESDAALVVSAAAASVRARTVFDPQLRGAFVEP
;
A
#
# COMPACT_ATOMS: atom_id res chain seq x y z
N MET A 1 28.98 -5.49 19.02
CA MET A 1 28.04 -6.43 18.36
C MET A 1 27.05 -5.59 17.57
N ARG A 2 26.60 -6.05 16.40
CA ARG A 2 25.71 -5.29 15.51
C ARG A 2 24.24 -5.59 15.82
N PRO A 3 23.30 -4.67 15.52
CA PRO A 3 21.87 -4.99 15.52
C PRO A 3 21.57 -6.18 14.59
N ARG A 4 20.52 -6.92 14.90
CA ARG A 4 20.12 -8.11 14.13
C ARG A 4 18.62 -8.16 13.91
N ILE A 5 18.22 -8.85 12.85
CA ILE A 5 16.84 -9.24 12.63
C ILE A 5 16.56 -10.52 13.44
N VAL A 6 15.44 -10.52 14.15
CA VAL A 6 14.91 -11.69 14.86
C VAL A 6 13.63 -12.14 14.15
N GLN A 7 13.64 -13.41 13.75
CA GLN A 7 12.52 -14.09 13.12
C GLN A 7 12.50 -15.54 13.59
N SER A 8 11.40 -15.96 14.21
CA SER A 8 11.20 -17.36 14.61
C SER A 8 10.64 -18.20 13.47
N GLU A 9 10.82 -19.52 13.55
CA GLU A 9 10.25 -20.45 12.57
C GLU A 9 8.72 -20.33 12.53
N GLY A 10 8.16 -20.09 11.33
CA GLY A 10 6.73 -19.90 11.14
C GLY A 10 6.19 -18.50 11.51
N GLN A 11 7.03 -17.59 11.99
CA GLN A 11 6.66 -16.19 12.23
C GLN A 11 6.45 -15.45 10.90
N ILE A 12 5.36 -14.69 10.82
CA ILE A 12 5.11 -13.78 9.70
C ILE A 12 5.82 -12.46 10.01
N GLY A 13 6.71 -12.02 9.11
CA GLY A 13 7.55 -10.84 9.33
C GLY A 13 8.68 -11.07 10.33
N PHE A 14 9.25 -9.97 10.82
CA PHE A 14 10.43 -9.96 11.69
C PHE A 14 10.50 -8.65 12.47
N TYR A 15 11.38 -8.58 13.48
CA TYR A 15 11.71 -7.32 14.15
C TYR A 15 13.23 -7.13 14.27
N TRP A 16 13.64 -5.88 14.46
CA TRP A 16 15.03 -5.56 14.76
C TRP A 16 15.28 -5.61 16.26
N ALA A 17 16.42 -6.16 16.66
CA ALA A 17 16.84 -6.23 18.05
C ALA A 17 18.24 -5.65 18.21
N GLY A 18 18.48 -5.08 19.39
CA GLY A 18 19.77 -4.54 19.77
C GLY A 18 20.84 -5.64 19.91
N PRO A 19 22.11 -5.25 20.08
CA PRO A 19 23.20 -6.21 20.19
C PRO A 19 23.19 -7.09 21.44
N THR A 20 22.48 -6.67 22.50
CA THR A 20 22.51 -7.31 23.83
C THR A 20 21.12 -7.65 24.36
N ASP A 21 20.07 -7.03 23.82
CA ASP A 21 18.68 -7.24 24.22
C ASP A 21 17.92 -7.91 23.07
N ALA A 22 16.97 -8.78 23.41
CA ALA A 22 16.01 -9.32 22.48
C ALA A 22 14.80 -8.40 22.27
N ALA A 23 14.70 -7.29 23.03
CA ALA A 23 13.63 -6.32 22.86
C ALA A 23 13.60 -5.73 21.43
N PRO A 24 12.40 -5.62 20.83
CA PRO A 24 12.21 -4.95 19.55
C PRO A 24 12.66 -3.48 19.58
N ILE A 25 13.40 -3.06 18.57
CA ILE A 25 13.86 -1.68 18.33
C ILE A 25 13.37 -1.28 16.93
N ALA A 26 12.89 -0.05 16.75
CA ALA A 26 12.49 0.43 15.43
C ALA A 26 13.73 0.62 14.55
N LEU A 27 13.62 0.32 13.25
CA LEU A 27 14.75 0.50 12.33
C LEU A 27 15.25 1.96 12.32
N VAL A 28 14.33 2.93 12.42
CA VAL A 28 14.69 4.36 12.45
C VAL A 28 15.65 4.71 13.59
N ASP A 29 15.45 4.11 14.77
CA ASP A 29 16.31 4.34 15.93
C ASP A 29 17.69 3.72 15.75
N LEU A 30 17.80 2.66 14.94
CA LEU A 30 19.08 2.04 14.62
C LEU A 30 19.87 2.85 13.59
N VAL A 31 19.22 3.43 12.58
CA VAL A 31 19.93 4.14 11.49
C VAL A 31 20.42 5.54 11.88
N VAL A 32 19.78 6.20 12.85
CA VAL A 32 20.17 7.57 13.26
C VAL A 32 21.58 7.61 13.85
N ASP A 33 22.00 6.55 14.52
CA ASP A 33 23.28 6.46 15.23
C ASP A 33 24.26 5.44 14.60
N ASP A 34 23.97 4.89 13.41
CA ASP A 34 24.82 3.92 12.70
C ASP A 34 25.73 4.62 11.67
N ASP A 35 26.98 4.18 11.59
CA ASP A 35 27.96 4.72 10.62
C ASP A 35 27.69 4.24 9.17
N GLU A 36 26.92 3.16 8.99
CA GLU A 36 26.57 2.54 7.71
C GLU A 36 25.04 2.30 7.59
N PRO A 37 24.19 3.34 7.69
CA PRO A 37 22.73 3.19 7.78
C PRO A 37 22.12 2.55 6.52
N GLU A 38 22.71 2.79 5.36
CA GLU A 38 22.33 2.19 4.08
C GLU A 38 22.32 0.66 4.14
N ARG A 39 23.26 0.06 4.88
CA ARG A 39 23.35 -1.39 5.06
C ARG A 39 22.15 -1.93 5.82
N LEU A 40 21.73 -1.25 6.90
CA LEU A 40 20.57 -1.67 7.69
C LEU A 40 19.27 -1.56 6.89
N ILE A 41 19.14 -0.50 6.09
CA ILE A 41 18.00 -0.27 5.20
C ILE A 41 17.93 -1.37 4.13
N ALA A 42 19.06 -1.72 3.50
CA ALA A 42 19.13 -2.80 2.52
C ALA A 42 18.79 -4.17 3.15
N THR A 43 19.33 -4.46 4.34
CA THR A 43 19.02 -5.70 5.08
C THR A 43 17.54 -5.78 5.48
N HIS A 44 16.90 -4.66 5.83
CA HIS A 44 15.46 -4.64 6.10
C HIS A 44 14.65 -5.02 4.86
N LEU A 45 14.98 -4.45 3.69
CA LEU A 45 14.28 -4.80 2.44
C LEU A 45 14.46 -6.27 2.06
N GLU A 46 15.65 -6.83 2.22
CA GLU A 46 15.92 -8.25 1.97
C GLU A 46 15.04 -9.15 2.87
N ALA A 47 15.00 -8.87 4.17
CA ALA A 47 14.18 -9.64 5.09
C ALA A 47 12.67 -9.46 4.83
N LEU A 48 12.24 -8.28 4.36
CA LEU A 48 10.85 -8.06 3.97
C LEU A 48 10.49 -8.86 2.72
N ASP A 49 11.38 -8.93 1.73
CA ASP A 49 11.20 -9.75 0.52
C ASP A 49 11.03 -11.24 0.88
N ASP A 50 11.90 -11.77 1.74
CA ASP A 50 11.80 -13.14 2.26
C ASP A 50 10.48 -13.37 3.02
N ALA A 51 10.05 -12.41 3.84
CA ALA A 51 8.79 -12.48 4.56
C ALA A 51 7.58 -12.48 3.60
N LEU A 52 7.65 -11.77 2.47
CA LEU A 52 6.60 -11.77 1.45
C LEU A 52 6.51 -13.12 0.73
N ILE A 53 7.63 -13.81 0.49
CA ILE A 53 7.63 -15.18 -0.07
C ILE A 53 6.89 -16.13 0.88
N ILE A 54 7.19 -16.06 2.18
CA ILE A 54 6.51 -16.87 3.21
C ILE A 54 5.01 -16.53 3.27
N ALA A 55 4.67 -15.23 3.24
CA ALA A 55 3.29 -14.78 3.26
C ALA A 55 2.51 -15.23 2.02
N ALA A 56 3.11 -15.17 0.83
CA ALA A 56 2.51 -15.62 -0.42
C ALA A 56 2.19 -17.12 -0.36
N ALA A 57 3.14 -17.94 0.10
CA ALA A 57 2.96 -19.37 0.24
C ALA A 57 1.85 -19.74 1.23
N ARG A 58 1.72 -19.01 2.34
CA ARG A 58 0.74 -19.28 3.40
C ARG A 58 -0.65 -18.69 3.11
N PHE A 59 -0.71 -17.50 2.54
CA PHE A 59 -1.94 -16.72 2.41
C PHE A 59 -2.41 -16.50 0.97
N GLY A 60 -1.71 -17.03 -0.04
CA GLY A 60 -2.02 -16.80 -1.45
C GLY A 60 -3.48 -17.04 -1.83
N GLU A 61 -4.08 -18.15 -1.36
CA GLU A 61 -5.50 -18.45 -1.61
C GLU A 61 -6.46 -17.43 -0.99
N LEU A 62 -6.13 -16.92 0.21
CA LEU A 62 -6.95 -15.91 0.90
C LEU A 62 -6.79 -14.54 0.25
N LEU A 63 -5.54 -14.13 -0.03
CA LEU A 63 -5.23 -12.84 -0.64
C LEU A 63 -5.68 -12.78 -2.10
N GLY A 64 -5.63 -13.89 -2.84
CA GLY A 64 -6.11 -14.01 -4.21
C GLY A 64 -7.64 -14.13 -4.31
N GLY A 65 -8.32 -14.49 -3.22
CA GLY A 65 -9.77 -14.72 -3.20
C GLY A 65 -10.20 -16.12 -3.66
N GLY A 66 -9.24 -17.05 -3.82
CA GLY A 66 -9.52 -18.47 -4.06
C GLY A 66 -10.19 -19.17 -2.86
N LYS A 67 -9.96 -18.65 -1.64
CA LYS A 67 -10.60 -19.09 -0.40
C LYS A 67 -11.26 -17.91 0.32
N ARG A 68 -12.49 -18.12 0.82
CA ARG A 68 -13.11 -17.20 1.80
C ARG A 68 -12.54 -17.46 3.19
N PRO A 69 -12.14 -16.42 3.96
CA PRO A 69 -11.54 -16.63 5.27
C PRO A 69 -12.54 -17.18 6.28
N GLU A 70 -12.10 -18.21 6.99
CA GLU A 70 -12.74 -18.74 8.19
C GLU A 70 -12.33 -17.92 9.43
N HIS A 71 -12.87 -18.27 10.60
CA HIS A 71 -12.61 -17.54 11.84
C HIS A 71 -11.11 -17.45 12.18
N GLN A 72 -10.37 -18.56 12.05
CA GLN A 72 -8.92 -18.58 12.29
C GLN A 72 -8.17 -17.73 11.26
N ASP A 73 -8.56 -17.79 9.99
CA ASP A 73 -7.93 -17.02 8.93
C ASP A 73 -8.02 -15.51 9.22
N ARG A 74 -9.10 -15.03 9.85
CA ARG A 74 -9.23 -13.60 10.20
C ARG A 74 -8.19 -13.14 11.22
N PHE A 75 -7.82 -13.98 12.19
CA PHE A 75 -6.74 -13.66 13.12
C PHE A 75 -5.40 -13.61 12.41
N ASP A 76 -5.12 -14.61 11.57
CA ASP A 76 -3.87 -14.67 10.83
C ASP A 76 -3.72 -13.50 9.83
N LEU A 77 -4.81 -13.11 9.15
CA LEU A 77 -4.85 -11.93 8.29
C LEU A 77 -4.65 -10.63 9.06
N THR A 78 -5.17 -10.56 10.30
CA THR A 78 -4.94 -9.41 11.19
C THR A 78 -3.46 -9.26 11.51
N PHE A 79 -2.82 -10.35 11.91
CA PHE A 79 -1.39 -10.37 12.19
C PHE A 79 -0.57 -10.03 10.93
N LEU A 80 -0.95 -10.58 9.77
CA LEU A 80 -0.29 -10.33 8.49
C LEU A 80 -0.27 -8.83 8.14
N TYR A 81 -1.43 -8.16 8.10
CA TYR A 81 -1.44 -6.74 7.70
C TYR A 81 -0.72 -5.88 8.73
N GLN A 82 -0.86 -6.18 10.03
CA GLN A 82 -0.21 -5.44 11.10
C GLN A 82 1.31 -5.50 10.96
N CYS A 83 1.87 -6.69 10.73
CA CYS A 83 3.30 -6.88 10.52
C CYS A 83 3.79 -6.16 9.26
N LEU A 84 3.11 -6.33 8.13
CA LEU A 84 3.53 -5.71 6.86
C LEU A 84 3.46 -4.18 6.92
N ASP A 85 2.38 -3.63 7.46
CA ASP A 85 2.23 -2.18 7.62
C ASP A 85 3.34 -1.59 8.49
N ARG A 86 3.68 -2.28 9.59
CA ARG A 86 4.76 -1.84 10.47
C ARG A 86 6.11 -1.85 9.77
N LEU A 87 6.43 -2.93 9.06
CA LEU A 87 7.69 -3.07 8.32
C LEU A 87 7.80 -2.02 7.21
N VAL A 88 6.72 -1.78 6.47
CA VAL A 88 6.64 -0.72 5.45
C VAL A 88 6.91 0.65 6.06
N LEU A 89 6.28 0.96 7.21
CA LEU A 89 6.47 2.24 7.88
C LEU A 89 7.91 2.39 8.42
N ASP A 90 8.45 1.36 9.07
CA ASP A 90 9.81 1.35 9.62
C ASP A 90 10.85 1.56 8.51
N TYR A 91 10.69 0.89 7.35
CA TYR A 91 11.55 1.11 6.17
C TYR A 91 11.49 2.57 5.72
N ALA A 92 10.30 3.12 5.50
CA ALA A 92 10.14 4.46 4.97
C ALA A 92 10.68 5.54 5.91
N GLN A 93 10.49 5.38 7.23
CA GLN A 93 11.03 6.28 8.24
C GLN A 93 12.55 6.22 8.29
N ALA A 94 13.13 5.03 8.26
CA ALA A 94 14.58 4.85 8.27
C ALA A 94 15.25 5.38 7.00
N ALA A 95 14.68 5.10 5.83
CA ALA A 95 15.17 5.61 4.55
C ALA A 95 15.16 7.14 4.53
N ALA A 96 14.07 7.76 4.99
CA ALA A 96 13.98 9.22 5.10
C ALA A 96 15.00 9.80 6.10
N ALA A 97 15.17 9.18 7.28
CA ALA A 97 16.12 9.63 8.30
C ALA A 97 17.58 9.55 7.82
N ALA A 98 17.91 8.53 7.02
CA ALA A 98 19.25 8.34 6.45
C ALA A 98 19.47 9.10 5.13
N GLY A 99 18.46 9.80 4.59
CA GLY A 99 18.55 10.46 3.30
C GLY A 99 18.65 9.50 2.10
N VAL A 100 18.24 8.25 2.27
CA VAL A 100 18.23 7.23 1.21
C VAL A 100 16.95 7.36 0.40
N MET A 101 17.11 7.60 -0.89
CA MET A 101 15.98 7.61 -1.82
C MET A 101 15.58 6.17 -2.17
N PRO A 102 14.30 5.77 -1.99
CA PRO A 102 13.85 4.46 -2.40
C PRO A 102 14.05 4.24 -3.89
N ASP A 103 14.70 3.13 -4.24
CA ASP A 103 14.97 2.74 -5.61
C ASP A 103 13.85 1.84 -6.18
N LEU A 104 14.04 1.37 -7.41
CA LEU A 104 13.09 0.48 -8.07
C LEU A 104 12.83 -0.79 -7.24
N ARG A 105 13.87 -1.38 -6.64
CA ARG A 105 13.74 -2.60 -5.84
C ARG A 105 12.89 -2.34 -4.60
N ALA A 106 13.15 -1.24 -3.89
CA ALA A 106 12.35 -0.82 -2.74
C ALA A 106 10.88 -0.61 -3.13
N GLY A 107 10.62 0.08 -4.24
CA GLY A 107 9.26 0.31 -4.73
C GLY A 107 8.51 -0.98 -5.01
N LYS A 108 9.18 -1.99 -5.61
CA LYS A 108 8.58 -3.31 -5.86
C LYS A 108 8.22 -4.02 -4.56
N ILE A 109 9.19 -4.17 -3.64
CA ILE A 109 9.00 -4.91 -2.38
C ILE A 109 7.93 -4.23 -1.51
N ILE A 110 8.04 -2.91 -1.32
CA ILE A 110 7.08 -2.14 -0.52
C ILE A 110 5.70 -2.11 -1.19
N GLY A 111 5.64 -1.99 -2.51
CA GLY A 111 4.38 -2.08 -3.26
C GLY A 111 3.70 -3.43 -3.06
N THR A 112 4.43 -4.54 -3.16
CA THR A 112 3.91 -5.90 -2.92
C THR A 112 3.43 -6.04 -1.48
N ALA A 113 4.19 -5.56 -0.50
CA ALA A 113 3.80 -5.56 0.90
C ALA A 113 2.52 -4.75 1.16
N ALA A 114 2.41 -3.56 0.57
CA ALA A 114 1.23 -2.72 0.65
C ALA A 114 0.01 -3.40 0.02
N LEU A 115 0.17 -4.06 -1.14
CA LEU A 115 -0.90 -4.83 -1.78
C LEU A 115 -1.36 -5.98 -0.88
N PHE A 116 -0.43 -6.75 -0.30
CA PHE A 116 -0.76 -7.82 0.65
C PHE A 116 -1.52 -7.30 1.86
N SER A 117 -1.07 -6.20 2.47
CA SER A 117 -1.75 -5.56 3.59
C SER A 117 -3.18 -5.13 3.21
N ILE A 118 -3.36 -4.45 2.07
CA ILE A 118 -4.68 -4.06 1.58
C ILE A 118 -5.58 -5.29 1.36
N ARG A 119 -5.06 -6.33 0.69
CA ARG A 119 -5.78 -7.59 0.42
C ARG A 119 -6.15 -8.35 1.69
N ALA A 120 -5.30 -8.32 2.72
CA ALA A 120 -5.59 -8.92 4.02
C ALA A 120 -6.70 -8.18 4.77
N ARG A 121 -6.81 -6.85 4.59
CA ARG A 121 -7.82 -6.01 5.24
C ARG A 121 -9.20 -6.03 4.58
N PHE A 122 -9.28 -6.34 3.28
CA PHE A 122 -10.56 -6.47 2.57
C PHE A 122 -11.58 -7.39 3.26
N PRO A 123 -11.28 -8.67 3.52
CA PRO A 123 -12.26 -9.56 4.16
C PRO A 123 -12.48 -9.26 5.65
N LEU A 124 -11.66 -8.40 6.24
CA LEU A 124 -11.81 -7.92 7.61
C LEU A 124 -12.71 -6.69 7.71
N ASP A 125 -13.16 -6.14 6.57
CA ASP A 125 -13.95 -4.90 6.46
C ASP A 125 -13.19 -3.67 7.01
N LEU A 126 -11.87 -3.62 6.82
CA LEU A 126 -10.96 -2.60 7.39
C LEU A 126 -10.42 -1.57 6.39
N LEU A 127 -10.86 -1.57 5.13
CA LEU A 127 -10.37 -0.62 4.11
C LEU A 127 -11.09 0.75 4.15
N GLY A 128 -12.27 0.79 4.78
CA GLY A 128 -13.15 1.96 4.78
C GLY A 128 -13.75 2.27 3.40
N PRO A 129 -14.55 3.35 3.29
CA PRO A 129 -15.23 3.71 2.06
C PRO A 129 -14.25 4.14 0.97
N ALA A 130 -14.58 3.81 -0.28
CA ALA A 130 -13.85 4.36 -1.42
C ALA A 130 -14.13 5.86 -1.57
N PRO A 131 -13.21 6.65 -2.15
CA PRO A 131 -13.55 7.99 -2.61
C PRO A 131 -14.79 7.95 -3.52
N LEU A 132 -15.77 8.81 -3.26
CA LEU A 132 -17.10 8.84 -3.91
C LEU A 132 -18.01 7.63 -3.63
N ASP A 133 -17.76 6.88 -2.55
CA ASP A 133 -18.64 5.77 -2.15
C ASP A 133 -20.06 6.25 -1.85
N GLY A 134 -21.06 5.54 -2.39
CA GLY A 134 -22.48 5.93 -2.34
C GLY A 134 -22.88 7.07 -3.28
N GLU A 135 -21.94 7.69 -4.01
CA GLU A 135 -22.22 8.77 -4.97
C GLU A 135 -22.20 8.31 -6.45
N LEU A 136 -21.78 7.07 -6.68
CA LEU A 136 -21.69 6.45 -8.01
C LEU A 136 -22.77 5.38 -8.20
N ASP A 137 -23.22 5.22 -9.43
CA ASP A 137 -24.19 4.22 -9.85
C ASP A 137 -23.58 2.79 -9.83
N GLU A 138 -24.42 1.78 -9.62
CA GLU A 138 -24.02 0.37 -9.73
C GLU A 138 -23.90 -0.02 -11.21
N ALA A 139 -22.72 -0.52 -11.60
CA ALA A 139 -22.45 -0.88 -12.98
C ALA A 139 -23.31 -2.09 -13.42
N PRO A 140 -24.11 -1.98 -14.50
CA PRO A 140 -24.81 -3.13 -15.04
C PRO A 140 -23.83 -4.16 -15.63
N ILE A 141 -24.28 -5.41 -15.75
CA ILE A 141 -23.53 -6.43 -16.47
C ILE A 141 -23.46 -6.06 -17.95
N GLY A 142 -22.25 -6.03 -18.53
CA GLY A 142 -22.02 -5.84 -19.95
C GLY A 142 -21.02 -4.73 -20.26
N VAL A 143 -21.07 -4.23 -21.50
CA VAL A 143 -20.22 -3.13 -21.97
C VAL A 143 -20.95 -1.80 -21.79
N ILE A 144 -20.28 -0.84 -21.16
CA ILE A 144 -20.81 0.51 -20.93
C ILE A 144 -20.01 1.50 -21.78
N SER A 145 -20.68 2.25 -22.65
CA SER A 145 -20.06 3.32 -23.42
C SER A 145 -19.98 4.60 -22.59
N GLY A 146 -18.82 5.23 -22.57
CA GLY A 146 -18.61 6.47 -21.82
C GLY A 146 -17.17 6.97 -21.88
N TYR A 147 -16.93 8.04 -21.14
CA TYR A 147 -15.60 8.63 -20.97
C TYR A 147 -15.09 8.38 -19.54
N GLY A 148 -13.90 7.79 -19.44
CA GLY A 148 -13.22 7.57 -18.16
C GLY A 148 -12.35 8.77 -17.80
N HIS A 149 -12.49 9.29 -16.57
CA HIS A 149 -11.62 10.32 -16.01
C HIS A 149 -11.37 10.06 -14.53
N LEU A 150 -10.27 10.62 -14.02
CA LEU A 150 -9.97 10.58 -12.59
C LEU A 150 -10.65 11.77 -11.90
N GLU A 151 -11.60 11.49 -11.01
CA GLU A 151 -12.37 12.51 -10.32
C GLU A 151 -11.89 12.67 -8.88
N GLN A 152 -11.49 13.89 -8.53
CA GLN A 152 -11.16 14.25 -7.14
C GLN A 152 -12.45 14.41 -6.34
N VAL A 153 -12.45 13.95 -5.08
CA VAL A 153 -13.59 14.15 -4.18
C VAL A 153 -13.84 15.64 -3.94
N ASP A 154 -12.79 16.38 -3.64
CA ASP A 154 -12.83 17.83 -3.42
C ASP A 154 -11.45 18.43 -3.75
N PRO A 155 -11.33 19.30 -4.78
CA PRO A 155 -10.07 19.95 -5.13
C PRO A 155 -9.44 20.79 -3.99
N GLU A 156 -10.25 21.32 -3.07
CA GLU A 156 -9.78 22.10 -1.92
C GLU A 156 -9.37 21.21 -0.74
N ARG A 157 -9.65 19.90 -0.81
CA ARG A 157 -9.25 18.90 0.19
C ARG A 157 -8.51 17.74 -0.49
N PRO A 158 -7.27 17.95 -0.98
CA PRO A 158 -6.54 16.95 -1.76
C PRO A 158 -6.33 15.61 -1.03
N TRP A 159 -6.34 15.62 0.30
CA TRP A 159 -6.24 14.44 1.15
C TRP A 159 -7.46 13.50 1.07
N ALA A 160 -8.59 13.97 0.52
CA ALA A 160 -9.76 13.13 0.23
C ALA A 160 -9.55 12.26 -1.04
N GLY A 161 -8.47 12.49 -1.79
CA GLY A 161 -8.11 11.70 -2.95
C GLY A 161 -9.14 11.79 -4.07
N GLY A 162 -9.32 10.67 -4.78
CA GLY A 162 -10.23 10.59 -5.90
C GLY A 162 -10.42 9.17 -6.40
N ARG A 163 -11.30 9.01 -7.38
CA ARG A 163 -11.69 7.73 -7.96
C ARG A 163 -11.73 7.84 -9.48
N TRP A 164 -11.33 6.78 -10.16
CA TRP A 164 -11.61 6.66 -11.58
C TRP A 164 -13.12 6.50 -11.79
N VAL A 165 -13.71 7.34 -12.64
CA VAL A 165 -15.14 7.36 -12.91
C VAL A 165 -15.37 7.26 -14.41
N LEU A 166 -16.29 6.38 -14.81
CA LEU A 166 -16.84 6.38 -16.15
C LEU A 166 -18.10 7.23 -16.17
N LYS A 167 -18.09 8.30 -16.96
CA LYS A 167 -19.29 9.06 -17.31
C LYS A 167 -19.93 8.46 -18.56
N ALA A 168 -21.06 7.78 -18.39
CA ALA A 168 -21.80 7.19 -19.49
C ALA A 168 -22.48 8.27 -20.36
N GLU A 169 -22.74 7.96 -21.62
CA GLU A 169 -23.46 8.87 -22.54
C GLU A 169 -24.87 9.20 -22.05
N THR A 170 -25.47 8.28 -21.30
CA THR A 170 -26.79 8.40 -20.67
C THR A 170 -26.78 9.25 -19.39
N GLY A 171 -25.61 9.71 -18.95
CA GLY A 171 -25.43 10.61 -17.80
C GLY A 171 -25.06 9.95 -16.49
N GLN A 172 -25.24 8.63 -16.37
CA GLN A 172 -24.82 7.84 -15.20
C GLN A 172 -23.31 7.87 -15.00
N ARG A 173 -22.89 7.66 -13.76
CA ARG A 173 -21.49 7.69 -13.32
C ARG A 173 -21.16 6.38 -12.64
N TYR A 174 -20.27 5.59 -13.22
CA TYR A 174 -19.89 4.28 -12.69
C TYR A 174 -18.46 4.29 -12.15
N PRO A 175 -18.16 3.53 -11.10
CA PRO A 175 -16.78 3.34 -10.67
C PRO A 175 -15.97 2.64 -11.77
N LEU A 176 -14.74 3.10 -11.94
CA LEU A 176 -13.77 2.54 -12.87
C LEU A 176 -12.44 2.29 -12.11
N THR A 177 -11.50 1.56 -12.71
CA THR A 177 -10.18 1.32 -12.13
C THR A 177 -9.07 1.73 -13.09
N LEU A 178 -7.87 2.01 -12.57
CA LEU A 178 -6.72 2.26 -13.43
C LEU A 178 -6.45 1.07 -14.37
N SER A 179 -6.61 -0.16 -13.88
CA SER A 179 -6.47 -1.37 -14.70
C SER A 179 -7.41 -1.35 -15.92
N THR A 180 -8.68 -0.99 -15.72
CA THR A 180 -9.65 -0.82 -16.81
C THR A 180 -9.20 0.23 -17.82
N MET A 181 -8.63 1.37 -17.37
CA MET A 181 -8.08 2.38 -18.28
C MET A 181 -6.89 1.86 -19.09
N LEU A 182 -6.04 1.02 -18.50
CA LEU A 182 -4.80 0.56 -19.12
C LEU A 182 -5.00 -0.65 -20.04
N PHE A 183 -5.97 -1.52 -19.77
CA PHE A 183 -6.07 -2.81 -20.45
C PHE A 183 -7.41 -3.05 -21.16
N ASP A 184 -8.52 -2.59 -20.58
CA ASP A 184 -9.87 -2.94 -21.06
C ASP A 184 -10.54 -1.82 -21.87
N SER A 185 -10.00 -0.60 -21.80
CA SER A 185 -10.56 0.58 -22.47
C SER A 185 -9.92 0.82 -23.85
N SER A 186 -10.77 1.02 -24.86
CA SER A 186 -10.31 1.43 -26.20
C SER A 186 -10.10 2.94 -26.29
N GLY A 187 -9.09 3.38 -27.04
CA GLY A 187 -8.84 4.81 -27.30
C GLY A 187 -8.28 5.63 -26.13
N VAL A 188 -7.98 5.00 -24.99
CA VAL A 188 -7.39 5.66 -23.83
C VAL A 188 -5.90 5.96 -24.05
N ASN A 189 -5.50 7.19 -23.74
CA ASN A 189 -4.09 7.53 -23.61
C ASN A 189 -3.56 7.00 -22.27
N LYS A 190 -2.98 5.79 -22.31
CA LYS A 190 -2.46 5.07 -21.14
C LYS A 190 -1.43 5.88 -20.34
N GLU A 191 -0.59 6.64 -21.04
CA GLU A 191 0.43 7.47 -20.40
C GLU A 191 -0.19 8.65 -19.65
N ALA A 192 -1.20 9.30 -20.25
CA ALA A 192 -1.96 10.34 -19.57
C ALA A 192 -2.68 9.78 -18.33
N ALA A 193 -3.30 8.60 -18.43
CA ALA A 193 -3.97 7.97 -17.30
C ALA A 193 -3.01 7.66 -16.14
N ARG A 194 -1.81 7.13 -16.42
CA ARG A 194 -0.79 6.93 -15.38
C ARG A 194 -0.38 8.24 -14.72
N ARG A 195 -0.10 9.27 -15.53
CA ARG A 195 0.29 10.58 -15.02
C ARG A 195 -0.79 11.21 -14.14
N GLU A 196 -2.05 11.18 -14.55
CA GLU A 196 -3.18 11.70 -13.76
C GLU A 196 -3.30 10.98 -12.41
N HIS A 197 -3.16 9.64 -12.41
CA HIS A 197 -3.18 8.86 -11.19
C HIS A 197 -1.98 9.16 -10.28
N ARG A 198 -0.79 9.26 -10.85
CA ARG A 198 0.43 9.66 -10.13
C ARG A 198 0.26 11.02 -9.46
N GLU A 199 -0.27 12.00 -10.18
CA GLU A 199 -0.50 13.36 -9.69
C GLU A 199 -1.51 13.44 -8.55
N ILE A 200 -2.54 12.58 -8.51
CA ILE A 200 -3.48 12.55 -7.38
C ILE A 200 -2.85 11.92 -6.14
N VAL A 201 -2.06 10.85 -6.32
CA VAL A 201 -1.34 10.21 -5.21
C VAL A 201 -0.33 11.18 -4.61
N GLU A 202 0.46 11.87 -5.44
CA GLU A 202 1.41 12.91 -4.99
C GLU A 202 0.72 14.00 -4.17
N ARG A 203 -0.40 14.54 -4.66
CA ARG A 203 -1.16 15.57 -3.95
C ARG A 203 -1.76 15.07 -2.65
N CYS A 204 -2.31 13.86 -2.64
CA CYS A 204 -2.86 13.24 -1.42
C CYS A 204 -1.77 13.01 -0.38
N VAL A 205 -0.61 12.48 -0.77
CA VAL A 205 0.55 12.30 0.12
C VAL A 205 1.04 13.64 0.66
N ALA A 206 1.22 14.65 -0.20
CA ALA A 206 1.69 15.97 0.23
C ALA A 206 0.72 16.64 1.22
N ALA A 207 -0.59 16.45 1.04
CA ALA A 207 -1.62 17.03 1.90
C ALA A 207 -1.95 16.17 3.14
N SER A 208 -1.47 14.92 3.21
CA SER A 208 -1.79 13.97 4.29
C SER A 208 -1.39 14.42 5.69
N ALA A 209 -0.38 15.29 5.80
CA ALA A 209 0.12 15.84 7.05
C ALA A 209 -0.49 17.23 7.40
N SER A 210 -1.46 17.71 6.63
CA SER A 210 -2.19 18.94 6.94
C SER A 210 -2.94 18.82 8.26
N ALA A 211 -3.02 19.89 9.04
CA ALA A 211 -3.75 19.91 10.30
C ALA A 211 -5.27 19.67 10.11
N ASP A 212 -5.80 20.01 8.93
CA ASP A 212 -7.21 19.82 8.56
C ASP A 212 -7.49 18.44 7.94
N ALA A 213 -6.44 17.64 7.69
CA ALA A 213 -6.58 16.33 7.10
C ALA A 213 -7.06 15.32 8.15
N ASP A 214 -8.31 14.87 8.01
CA ASP A 214 -8.84 13.76 8.81
C ASP A 214 -8.07 12.46 8.50
N PRO A 215 -7.43 11.81 9.50
CA PRO A 215 -6.61 10.63 9.27
C PRO A 215 -7.38 9.44 8.67
N PHE A 216 -8.66 9.28 9.03
CA PHE A 216 -9.48 8.21 8.47
C PHE A 216 -9.70 8.42 6.96
N THR A 217 -10.06 9.64 6.57
CA THR A 217 -10.21 10.05 5.16
C THR A 217 -8.90 9.86 4.38
N VAL A 218 -7.76 10.29 4.93
CA VAL A 218 -6.43 10.12 4.32
C VAL A 218 -6.13 8.64 4.06
N ALA A 219 -6.34 7.80 5.08
CA ALA A 219 -6.07 6.37 4.99
C ALA A 219 -6.90 5.72 3.89
N CYS A 220 -8.22 5.95 3.87
CA CYS A 220 -9.12 5.43 2.85
C CYS A 220 -8.72 5.90 1.44
N ALA A 221 -8.45 7.19 1.28
CA ALA A 221 -8.04 7.76 0.00
C ALA A 221 -6.76 7.12 -0.55
N LEU A 222 -5.72 7.04 0.28
CA LEU A 222 -4.44 6.46 -0.12
C LEU A 222 -4.51 4.96 -0.34
N ASP A 223 -5.26 4.22 0.49
CA ASP A 223 -5.42 2.78 0.32
C ASP A 223 -6.09 2.43 -1.01
N TRP A 224 -7.17 3.14 -1.38
CA TRP A 224 -7.87 2.89 -2.65
C TRP A 224 -7.08 3.35 -3.87
N LEU A 225 -6.36 4.48 -3.78
CA LEU A 225 -5.48 4.93 -4.85
C LEU A 225 -4.30 3.96 -5.04
N LEU A 226 -3.64 3.56 -3.95
CA LEU A 226 -2.58 2.54 -3.99
C LEU A 226 -3.11 1.24 -4.55
N TYR A 227 -4.28 0.78 -4.09
CA TYR A 227 -4.87 -0.46 -4.59
C TYR A 227 -5.06 -0.42 -6.11
N ASP A 228 -5.65 0.65 -6.64
CA ASP A 228 -5.84 0.82 -8.09
C ASP A 228 -4.49 0.86 -8.83
N TRP A 229 -3.49 1.57 -8.31
CA TRP A 229 -2.14 1.61 -8.90
C TRP A 229 -1.49 0.23 -8.92
N LEU A 230 -1.44 -0.42 -7.76
CA LEU A 230 -0.74 -1.68 -7.56
C LEU A 230 -1.40 -2.79 -8.37
N MET A 231 -2.73 -2.89 -8.38
CA MET A 231 -3.46 -3.88 -9.17
C MET A 231 -3.23 -3.70 -10.68
N ALA A 232 -3.05 -2.47 -11.16
CA ALA A 232 -2.80 -2.17 -12.56
C ALA A 232 -1.34 -2.43 -12.99
N HIS A 233 -0.42 -2.64 -12.04
CA HIS A 233 1.01 -2.78 -12.28
C HIS A 233 1.60 -4.08 -11.69
N ARG A 234 0.78 -5.11 -11.53
CA ARG A 234 1.26 -6.46 -11.22
C ARG A 234 1.92 -7.08 -12.45
N GLU A 235 2.87 -7.99 -12.23
CA GLU A 235 3.53 -8.73 -13.31
C GLU A 235 2.52 -9.42 -14.24
N ASP A 236 1.52 -10.07 -13.64
CA ASP A 236 0.41 -10.71 -14.34
C ASP A 236 -0.83 -10.82 -13.40
N PRO A 237 -2.00 -11.27 -13.91
CA PRO A 237 -3.22 -11.37 -13.09
C PRO A 237 -3.15 -12.30 -11.88
N ASP A 238 -2.30 -13.33 -11.94
CA ASP A 238 -2.13 -14.37 -10.91
C ASP A 238 -0.97 -14.05 -9.95
N SER A 239 -0.09 -13.12 -10.32
CA SER A 239 1.00 -12.62 -9.49
C SER A 239 0.59 -11.40 -8.66
N ALA A 240 1.23 -11.24 -7.50
CA ALA A 240 1.18 -10.02 -6.70
C ALA A 240 2.48 -9.22 -6.78
N GLU A 241 3.49 -9.70 -7.53
CA GLU A 241 4.73 -8.96 -7.74
C GLU A 241 4.40 -7.64 -8.44
N ILE A 242 4.76 -6.54 -7.79
CA ILE A 242 4.64 -5.22 -8.38
C ILE A 242 5.77 -4.97 -9.35
N THR A 243 5.42 -4.41 -10.49
CA THR A 243 6.33 -3.99 -11.54
C THR A 243 6.16 -2.50 -11.80
N PHE A 244 7.17 -1.87 -12.39
CA PHE A 244 7.08 -0.49 -12.86
C PHE A 244 7.34 -0.49 -14.35
N PRO A 245 6.53 0.21 -15.16
CA PRO A 245 6.81 0.39 -16.57
C PRO A 245 8.18 1.08 -16.75
N ARG A 246 8.88 0.73 -17.83
CA ARG A 246 10.14 1.40 -18.19
C ARG A 246 9.92 2.91 -18.32
N GLY A 247 10.80 3.71 -17.72
CA GLY A 247 10.70 5.17 -17.70
C GLY A 247 9.82 5.73 -16.57
N HIS A 248 9.22 4.86 -15.75
CA HIS A 248 8.41 5.20 -14.58
C HIS A 248 9.08 4.74 -13.27
N GLU A 249 10.40 4.53 -13.27
CA GLU A 249 11.14 4.08 -12.11
C GLU A 249 11.09 5.09 -10.95
N SER A 250 10.86 6.38 -11.26
CA SER A 250 10.65 7.43 -10.26
C SER A 250 9.41 7.21 -9.39
N ASP A 251 8.43 6.44 -9.87
CA ASP A 251 7.18 6.20 -9.15
C ASP A 251 7.38 5.23 -7.97
N ALA A 252 8.51 4.52 -7.93
CA ALA A 252 8.89 3.67 -6.80
C ALA A 252 8.91 4.45 -5.47
N ALA A 253 9.53 5.63 -5.47
CA ALA A 253 9.59 6.49 -4.28
C ALA A 253 8.20 7.02 -3.89
N LEU A 254 7.32 7.26 -4.88
CA LEU A 254 5.94 7.67 -4.63
C LEU A 254 5.13 6.56 -3.96
N VAL A 255 5.25 5.31 -4.45
CA VAL A 255 4.59 4.14 -3.84
C VAL A 255 5.02 3.96 -2.39
N VAL A 256 6.32 4.05 -2.10
CA VAL A 256 6.84 3.96 -0.73
C VAL A 256 6.26 5.08 0.15
N SER A 257 6.26 6.31 -0.36
CA SER A 257 5.75 7.49 0.37
C SER A 257 4.24 7.37 0.66
N ALA A 258 3.46 6.93 -0.32
CA ALA A 258 2.03 6.73 -0.22
C ALA A 258 1.68 5.59 0.75
N ALA A 259 2.37 4.45 0.67
CA ALA A 259 2.17 3.33 1.58
C ALA A 259 2.45 3.74 3.02
N ALA A 260 3.57 4.43 3.26
CA ALA A 260 3.90 4.94 4.59
C ALA A 260 2.92 6.01 5.09
N ALA A 261 2.41 6.88 4.22
CA ALA A 261 1.40 7.87 4.57
C ALA A 261 0.05 7.24 4.94
N SER A 262 -0.40 6.20 4.20
CA SER A 262 -1.58 5.41 4.57
C SER A 262 -1.40 4.79 5.96
N VAL A 263 -0.29 4.09 6.19
CA VAL A 263 -0.03 3.45 7.50
C VAL A 263 0.00 4.48 8.63
N ARG A 264 0.71 5.61 8.46
CA ARG A 264 0.76 6.69 9.46
C ARG A 264 -0.63 7.24 9.79
N ALA A 265 -1.49 7.42 8.80
CA ALA A 265 -2.84 7.89 9.03
C ALA A 265 -3.66 6.85 9.83
N ARG A 266 -3.49 5.56 9.51
CA ARG A 266 -4.16 4.45 10.21
C ARG A 266 -3.70 4.26 11.65
N THR A 267 -2.44 4.53 12.00
CA THR A 267 -2.00 4.42 13.41
C THR A 267 -2.79 5.36 14.35
N VAL A 268 -3.40 6.41 13.81
CA VAL A 268 -4.24 7.34 14.57
C VAL A 268 -5.57 6.73 14.98
N PHE A 269 -6.08 5.66 14.37
CA PHE A 269 -7.39 5.08 14.70
C PHE A 269 -7.43 3.55 14.76
N ASP A 270 -6.53 2.84 14.09
CA ASP A 270 -6.43 1.38 14.11
C ASP A 270 -5.73 0.91 15.41
N PRO A 271 -6.44 0.23 16.32
CA PRO A 271 -5.85 -0.24 17.57
C PRO A 271 -4.76 -1.28 17.38
N GLN A 272 -4.77 -2.05 16.29
CA GLN A 272 -3.74 -3.06 16.03
C GLN A 272 -2.40 -2.42 15.68
N LEU A 273 -2.41 -1.19 15.16
CA LEU A 273 -1.19 -0.45 14.82
C LEU A 273 -0.67 0.45 15.96
N ARG A 274 -1.38 0.54 17.10
CA ARG A 274 -1.05 1.43 18.23
C ARG A 274 -0.13 0.81 19.29
N GLY A 275 0.42 -0.39 19.08
CA GLY A 275 1.29 -1.10 20.03
C GLY A 275 2.73 -1.32 19.54
N ALA A 276 3.66 -1.55 20.47
CA ALA A 276 4.96 -2.17 20.17
C ALA A 276 4.74 -3.67 19.82
N PHE A 277 5.71 -4.30 19.12
CA PHE A 277 5.70 -5.72 18.76
C PHE A 277 5.12 -6.57 19.91
N VAL A 278 3.90 -7.07 19.74
CA VAL A 278 3.35 -8.07 20.66
C VAL A 278 3.91 -9.39 20.16
N GLU A 279 4.75 -10.03 20.97
CA GLU A 279 5.17 -11.40 20.70
C GLU A 279 3.92 -12.27 20.45
N PRO A 280 3.91 -13.11 19.40
CA PRO A 280 2.83 -14.08 19.21
C PRO A 280 2.74 -15.07 20.39
#